data_AF-A0AAW2MPS0-F1
#
_entry.id   AF-A0AAW2MPS0-F1
#
_cell.length_a   1.000
_cell.length_b   1.000
_cell.length_c   1.000
_cell.angle_alpha   90.00
_cell.angle_beta   90.00
_cell.angle_gamma   90.00
#
_symmetry.space_group_name_H-M   'P 1'
#
loop_
_entity.id
_entity.type
_entity.pdbx_description
1 polymer ?
#
loop_
_entity_poly.entity_id
_entity_poly.type
_entity_poly.pdbx_seq_one_letter_code
_entity_poly.pdbx_strand_id
1 'polypeptide(L)'
;MRNWIEDQNTELAEKVKEAKQKVLAAKDKEKSLKQKMKDDIANAIIAKDGASLSISEHEAIVSHIKSEAAEAHAEVLESKSMLLKSNQMSDAVRIQPIFVGHGGHVYWKLNCSAKTDVLHQSIGKGDALTLDEKWFALDADAKETIEKHISSLRGKKLRV
;
A
#
# COMPACT_ATOMS: atom_id res chain seq x y z
N MET A 1 -2.58 -12.74 19.99
CA MET A 1 -2.71 -11.37 19.44
C MET A 1 -1.52 -11.01 18.56
N ARG A 2 -0.28 -11.05 19.08
CA ARG A 2 0.95 -10.77 18.31
C ARG A 2 1.08 -11.61 17.03
N ASN A 3 0.96 -12.94 17.13
CA ASN A 3 1.08 -13.82 15.94
C ASN A 3 0.02 -13.48 14.87
N TRP A 4 -1.23 -13.25 15.28
CA TRP A 4 -2.29 -12.84 14.35
C TRP A 4 -1.98 -11.52 13.64
N ILE A 5 -1.38 -10.55 14.34
CA ILE A 5 -0.94 -9.27 13.76
C ILE A 5 0.21 -9.49 12.76
N GLU A 6 1.17 -10.34 13.09
CA GLU A 6 2.30 -10.67 12.21
C GLU A 6 1.84 -11.42 10.95
N ASP A 7 0.89 -12.34 11.09
CA ASP A 7 0.27 -13.06 9.97
C ASP A 7 -0.46 -12.09 9.03
N GLN A 8 -1.27 -11.18 9.58
CA GLN A 8 -2.00 -10.16 8.79
C GLN A 8 -1.04 -9.18 8.09
N ASN A 9 0.06 -8.79 8.74
CA ASN A 9 1.09 -7.97 8.12
C ASN A 9 1.79 -8.68 6.96
N THR A 10 2.11 -9.96 7.15
CA THR A 10 2.78 -10.78 6.14
C THR A 10 1.91 -10.94 4.90
N GLU A 11 0.63 -11.30 5.10
CA GLU A 11 -0.34 -11.44 4.02
C GLU A 11 -0.54 -10.13 3.24
N LEU A 12 -0.62 -9.00 3.95
CA LEU A 12 -0.74 -7.67 3.33
C LEU A 12 0.52 -7.31 2.53
N ALA A 13 1.70 -7.59 3.07
CA ALA A 13 2.97 -7.31 2.41
C ALA A 13 3.10 -8.11 1.10
N GLU A 14 2.67 -9.37 1.08
CA GLU A 14 2.64 -10.20 -0.12
C GLU A 14 1.68 -9.63 -1.18
N LYS A 15 0.45 -9.29 -0.78
CA LYS A 15 -0.55 -8.67 -1.69
C LYS A 15 -0.05 -7.35 -2.30
N VAL A 16 0.61 -6.51 -1.49
CA VAL A 16 1.21 -5.25 -1.98
C VAL A 16 2.34 -5.52 -2.97
N LYS A 17 3.18 -6.53 -2.69
CA LYS A 17 4.28 -6.92 -3.58
C LYS A 17 3.74 -7.42 -4.93
N GLU A 18 2.73 -8.29 -4.91
CA GLU A 18 2.09 -8.81 -6.11
C GLU A 18 1.45 -7.69 -6.94
N ALA A 19 0.69 -6.80 -6.30
CA ALA A 19 0.05 -5.68 -7.00
C ALA A 19 1.08 -4.70 -7.60
N LYS A 20 2.22 -4.47 -6.92
CA LYS A 20 3.33 -3.69 -7.49
C LYS A 20 3.94 -4.36 -8.72
N GLN A 21 4.12 -5.68 -8.70
CA GLN A 21 4.62 -6.44 -9.85
C GLN A 21 3.65 -6.36 -11.03
N LYS A 22 2.34 -6.50 -10.80
CA LYS A 22 1.30 -6.30 -11.84
C LYS A 22 1.35 -4.91 -12.45
N VAL A 23 1.48 -3.86 -11.64
CA VAL A 23 1.62 -2.47 -12.13
C VAL A 23 2.88 -2.29 -12.99
N LEU A 24 4.01 -2.91 -12.62
CA LEU A 24 5.24 -2.85 -13.42
C LEU A 24 5.07 -3.58 -14.75
N ALA A 25 4.56 -4.81 -14.73
CA ALA A 25 4.32 -5.61 -15.92
C ALA A 25 3.40 -4.91 -16.92
N ALA A 26 2.29 -4.34 -16.44
CA ALA A 26 1.34 -3.63 -17.30
C ALA A 26 1.91 -2.30 -17.85
N LYS A 27 2.76 -1.59 -17.09
CA LYS A 27 3.51 -0.43 -17.61
C LYS A 27 4.50 -0.82 -18.71
N ASP A 28 5.18 -1.93 -18.56
CA ASP A 28 6.12 -2.40 -19.58
C ASP A 28 5.37 -2.90 -20.83
N LYS A 29 4.18 -3.49 -20.67
CA LYS A 29 3.26 -3.78 -21.77
C LYS A 29 2.85 -2.50 -22.52
N GLU A 30 2.50 -1.41 -21.82
CA GLU A 30 2.16 -0.12 -22.45
C GLU A 30 3.34 0.44 -23.27
N LYS A 31 4.58 0.36 -22.74
CA LYS A 31 5.77 0.78 -23.48
C LYS A 31 6.01 -0.09 -24.72
N SER A 32 5.88 -1.41 -24.58
CA SER A 32 6.04 -2.36 -25.68
C SER A 32 5.02 -2.10 -26.79
N LEU A 33 3.76 -1.80 -26.43
CA LEU A 33 2.72 -1.45 -27.40
C LEU A 33 3.02 -0.16 -28.14
N LYS A 34 3.53 0.87 -27.45
CA LYS A 34 4.00 2.11 -28.09
C LYS A 34 5.14 1.88 -29.07
N GLN A 35 6.06 0.96 -28.75
CA GLN A 35 7.16 0.61 -29.64
C GLN A 35 6.65 -0.18 -30.85
N LYS A 36 5.80 -1.20 -30.62
CA LYS A 36 5.13 -1.98 -31.67
C LYS A 36 4.40 -1.08 -32.66
N MET A 37 3.73 -0.02 -32.20
CA MET A 37 3.08 0.95 -33.09
C MET A 37 4.04 1.62 -34.05
N LYS A 38 5.22 2.03 -33.56
CA LYS A 38 6.24 2.66 -34.40
C LYS A 38 6.81 1.66 -35.39
N ASP A 39 7.05 0.43 -34.93
CA ASP A 39 7.62 -0.64 -35.74
C ASP A 39 6.64 -1.08 -36.84
N ASP A 40 5.35 -1.23 -36.53
CA ASP A 40 4.30 -1.59 -37.49
C ASP A 40 4.13 -0.49 -38.56
N ILE A 41 4.20 0.79 -38.17
CA ILE A 41 4.19 1.91 -39.13
C ILE A 41 5.44 1.87 -40.03
N ALA A 42 6.62 1.67 -39.45
CA ALA A 42 7.87 1.60 -40.22
C ALA A 42 7.88 0.42 -41.20
N ASN A 43 7.43 -0.77 -40.75
CA ASN A 43 7.32 -1.96 -41.58
C ASN A 43 6.33 -1.78 -42.73
N ALA A 44 5.19 -1.12 -42.48
CA ALA A 44 4.21 -0.84 -43.51
C ALA A 44 4.72 0.15 -44.57
N ILE A 45 5.55 1.13 -44.17
CA ILE A 45 6.25 2.03 -45.11
C ILE A 45 7.27 1.27 -45.95
N ILE A 46 8.07 0.38 -45.33
CA ILE A 46 9.05 -0.46 -46.05
C ILE A 46 8.36 -1.37 -47.05
N ALA A 47 7.23 -1.98 -46.68
CA ALA A 47 6.44 -2.84 -47.56
C ALA A 47 5.81 -2.09 -48.75
N LYS A 48 5.71 -0.75 -48.65
CA LYS A 48 5.27 0.15 -49.72
C LYS A 48 6.43 0.78 -50.49
N ASP A 49 7.61 0.16 -50.46
CA ASP A 49 8.83 0.65 -51.11
C ASP A 49 9.21 2.08 -50.67
N GLY A 50 8.90 2.42 -49.41
CA GLY A 50 9.16 3.74 -48.84
C GLY A 50 8.06 4.78 -49.10
N ALA A 51 6.97 4.42 -49.79
CA ALA A 51 5.84 5.32 -49.97
C ALA A 51 5.08 5.53 -48.65
N SER A 52 4.60 6.77 -48.44
CA SER A 52 3.82 7.14 -47.25
C SER A 52 2.50 6.35 -47.17
N LEU A 53 2.13 5.94 -45.96
CA LEU A 53 0.83 5.32 -45.68
C LEU A 53 -0.31 6.30 -45.97
N SER A 54 -1.43 5.77 -46.47
CA SER A 54 -2.67 6.53 -46.51
C SER A 54 -3.21 6.76 -45.09
N ILE A 55 -4.06 7.77 -44.93
CA ILE A 55 -4.65 8.13 -43.63
C ILE A 55 -5.41 6.93 -43.03
N SER A 56 -6.15 6.18 -43.85
CA SER A 56 -6.91 4.99 -43.43
C SER A 56 -6.00 3.87 -42.90
N GLU A 57 -4.90 3.57 -43.60
CA GLU A 57 -3.94 2.54 -43.17
C GLU A 57 -3.24 2.90 -41.86
N HIS A 58 -2.85 4.18 -41.73
CA HIS A 58 -2.28 4.69 -40.50
C HIS A 58 -3.29 4.63 -39.34
N GLU A 59 -4.55 5.04 -39.59
CA GLU A 59 -5.60 5.02 -38.58
C GLU A 59 -5.97 3.60 -38.14
N ALA A 60 -5.96 2.62 -39.05
CA ALA A 60 -6.19 1.22 -38.72
C ALA A 60 -5.14 0.67 -37.74
N ILE A 61 -3.85 0.92 -37.98
CA ILE A 61 -2.74 0.50 -37.11
C ILE A 61 -2.85 1.18 -35.74
N VAL A 62 -3.07 2.50 -35.75
CA VAL A 62 -3.20 3.28 -34.51
C VAL A 62 -4.41 2.84 -33.68
N SER A 63 -5.56 2.61 -34.32
CA SER A 63 -6.80 2.21 -33.65
C SER A 63 -6.66 0.85 -32.94
N HIS A 64 -6.08 -0.13 -33.62
CA HIS A 64 -5.82 -1.46 -33.06
C HIS A 64 -4.96 -1.37 -31.79
N ILE A 65 -3.82 -0.68 -31.88
CA ILE A 65 -2.88 -0.60 -30.75
C ILE A 65 -3.43 0.28 -29.63
N LYS A 66 -4.19 1.32 -29.96
CA LYS A 66 -4.85 2.16 -28.95
C LYS A 66 -5.87 1.35 -28.14
N SER A 67 -6.57 0.39 -28.74
CA SER A 67 -7.47 -0.51 -28.01
C SER A 67 -6.71 -1.40 -27.04
N GLU A 68 -5.62 -2.05 -27.48
CA GLU A 68 -4.77 -2.88 -26.60
C GLU A 68 -4.15 -2.05 -25.46
N ALA A 69 -3.74 -0.82 -25.75
CA ALA A 69 -3.17 0.10 -24.77
C ALA A 69 -4.22 0.55 -23.74
N ALA A 70 -5.47 0.74 -24.15
CA ALA A 70 -6.57 1.08 -23.26
C ALA A 70 -6.87 -0.07 -22.27
N GLU A 71 -6.84 -1.31 -22.74
CA GLU A 71 -6.99 -2.51 -21.89
C GLU A 71 -5.84 -2.62 -20.87
N ALA A 72 -4.59 -2.50 -21.32
CA ALA A 72 -3.43 -2.52 -20.41
C ALA A 72 -3.48 -1.38 -19.38
N HIS A 73 -3.96 -0.20 -19.77
CA HIS A 73 -4.12 0.93 -18.86
C HIS A 73 -5.25 0.70 -17.83
N ALA A 74 -6.34 0.03 -18.22
CA ALA A 74 -7.41 -0.35 -17.30
C ALA A 74 -6.90 -1.33 -16.23
N GLU A 75 -6.09 -2.32 -16.61
CA GLU A 75 -5.44 -3.26 -15.68
C GLU A 75 -4.51 -2.55 -14.68
N VAL A 76 -3.78 -1.52 -15.14
CA VAL A 76 -2.96 -0.66 -14.25
C VAL A 76 -3.84 0.08 -13.24
N LEU A 77 -4.97 0.65 -13.67
CA LEU A 77 -5.88 1.38 -12.79
C LEU A 77 -6.51 0.46 -11.75
N GLU A 78 -6.93 -0.74 -12.15
CA GLU A 78 -7.48 -1.75 -11.24
C GLU A 78 -6.44 -2.16 -10.19
N SER A 79 -5.22 -2.51 -10.62
CA SER A 79 -4.13 -2.89 -9.73
C SER A 79 -3.72 -1.77 -8.77
N LYS A 80 -3.69 -0.51 -9.24
CA LYS A 80 -3.45 0.67 -8.40
C LYS A 80 -4.57 0.89 -7.40
N SER A 81 -5.83 0.65 -7.79
CA SER A 81 -6.96 0.77 -6.88
C SER A 81 -6.89 -0.25 -5.74
N MET A 82 -6.42 -1.47 -6.03
CA MET A 82 -6.16 -2.50 -5.02
C MET A 82 -5.04 -2.06 -4.06
N LEU A 83 -3.96 -1.45 -4.57
CA LEU A 83 -2.90 -0.87 -3.72
C LEU A 83 -3.42 0.24 -2.80
N LEU A 84 -4.26 1.13 -3.30
CA LEU A 84 -4.85 2.21 -2.48
C LEU A 84 -5.78 1.66 -1.39
N LYS A 85 -6.60 0.64 -1.71
CA LYS A 85 -7.44 -0.06 -0.72
C LYS A 85 -6.60 -0.78 0.34
N SER A 86 -5.49 -1.40 -0.06
CA SER A 86 -4.55 -2.03 0.88
C SER A 86 -3.86 -1.01 1.80
N ASN A 87 -3.55 0.18 1.29
CA ASN A 87 -3.04 1.31 2.08
C ASN A 87 -4.11 1.88 3.04
N GLN A 88 -5.39 1.83 2.67
CA GLN A 88 -6.48 2.20 3.56
C GLN A 88 -6.69 1.16 4.69
N MET A 89 -6.57 -0.13 4.37
CA MET A 89 -6.51 -1.19 5.40
C MET A 89 -5.26 -1.07 6.29
N SER A 90 -4.19 -0.45 5.80
CA SER A 90 -2.98 -0.23 6.57
C SER A 90 -3.24 0.60 7.83
N ASP A 91 -4.28 1.43 7.91
CA ASP A 91 -4.57 2.11 9.17
C ASP A 91 -4.95 1.12 10.29
N ALA A 92 -5.69 0.06 9.97
CA ALA A 92 -6.02 -1.02 10.92
C ALA A 92 -4.80 -1.89 11.29
N VAL A 93 -3.79 -1.96 10.43
CA VAL A 93 -2.61 -2.84 10.56
C VAL A 93 -1.34 -2.07 10.99
N ARG A 94 -1.35 -0.74 10.93
CA ARG A 94 -0.26 0.16 11.36
C ARG A 94 -0.27 0.28 12.88
N ILE A 95 0.08 -0.84 13.50
CA ILE A 95 0.32 -0.97 14.93
C ILE A 95 1.72 -0.42 15.16
N GLN A 96 1.88 0.91 15.04
CA GLN A 96 3.05 1.61 15.58
C GLN A 96 2.68 2.03 17.01
N PRO A 97 3.54 1.79 18.01
CA PRO A 97 3.23 2.20 19.37
C PRO A 97 3.11 3.72 19.40
N ILE A 98 1.96 4.23 19.86
CA ILE A 98 1.75 5.68 20.03
C ILE A 98 2.70 6.22 21.10
N PHE A 99 3.03 5.35 22.06
CA PHE A 99 3.90 5.64 23.19
C PHE A 99 4.52 4.35 23.72
N VAL A 100 5.83 4.39 23.95
CA VAL A 100 6.57 3.37 24.69
C VAL A 100 6.94 4.00 26.03
N GLY A 101 6.31 3.53 27.09
CA GLY A 101 6.56 3.97 28.46
C GLY A 101 7.81 3.31 29.05
N HIS A 102 8.25 3.82 30.20
CA HIS A 102 9.32 3.18 30.96
C HIS A 102 8.79 1.88 31.59
N GLY A 103 9.63 0.84 31.68
CA GLY A 103 9.28 -0.40 32.37
C GLY A 103 8.48 -1.42 31.55
N GLY A 104 8.54 -1.39 30.21
CA GLY A 104 7.93 -2.42 29.36
C GLY A 104 6.46 -2.18 28.99
N HIS A 105 5.93 -0.98 29.27
CA HIS A 105 4.57 -0.62 28.87
C HIS A 105 4.55 0.00 27.47
N VAL A 106 3.70 -0.52 26.60
CA VAL A 106 3.53 -0.05 25.22
C VAL A 106 2.05 0.19 24.94
N TYR A 107 1.74 1.33 24.33
CA TYR A 107 0.36 1.70 23.99
C TYR A 107 0.18 1.77 22.48
N TRP A 108 -0.86 1.11 21.99
CA TRP A 108 -1.10 0.88 20.57
C TRP A 108 -2.42 1.53 20.16
N LYS A 109 -2.43 2.28 19.05
CA LYS A 109 -3.69 2.79 18.46
C LYS A 109 -4.23 1.75 17.50
N LEU A 110 -5.49 1.37 17.68
CA LEU A 110 -6.22 0.59 16.71
C LEU A 110 -7.10 1.54 15.90
N ASN A 111 -6.82 1.64 14.60
CA ASN A 111 -7.63 2.41 13.64
C ASN A 111 -8.59 1.47 12.86
N CYS A 112 -8.95 0.32 13.43
CA CYS A 112 -9.76 -0.71 12.76
C CYS A 112 -11.28 -0.45 12.79
N SER A 113 -11.77 0.63 13.42
CA SER A 113 -13.18 1.01 13.40
C SER A 113 -13.37 2.53 13.50
N ALA A 114 -14.59 3.03 13.24
CA ALA A 114 -14.95 4.45 13.40
C ALA A 114 -14.69 4.99 14.82
N LYS A 115 -14.55 4.10 15.80
CA LYS A 115 -14.08 4.40 17.14
C LYS A 115 -12.60 4.02 17.22
N THR A 116 -11.77 4.98 17.59
CA THR A 116 -10.37 4.72 17.93
C THR A 116 -10.33 3.96 19.24
N ASP A 117 -9.68 2.79 19.28
CA ASP A 117 -9.44 2.07 20.53
C ASP A 117 -7.94 2.04 20.81
N VAL A 118 -7.56 2.13 22.09
CA VAL A 118 -6.16 2.07 22.52
C VAL A 118 -5.96 0.78 23.28
N LEU A 119 -4.95 0.01 22.92
CA LEU A 119 -4.59 -1.24 23.56
C LEU A 119 -3.31 -1.04 24.38
N HIS A 120 -3.31 -1.52 25.61
CA HIS A 120 -2.14 -1.48 26.50
C HIS A 120 -1.47 -2.85 26.54
N GLN A 121 -0.19 -2.88 26.19
CA GLN A 121 0.68 -4.03 26.36
C GLN A 121 1.59 -3.77 27.55
N SER A 122 1.58 -4.67 28.51
CA SER A 122 2.49 -4.69 29.64
C SER A 122 3.46 -5.85 29.46
N ILE A 123 4.73 -5.52 29.23
CA ILE A 123 5.83 -6.46 29.11
C ILE A 123 6.51 -6.53 30.48
N GLY A 124 6.24 -7.58 31.26
CA GLY A 124 6.88 -7.78 32.55
C GLY A 124 8.39 -8.04 32.45
N LYS A 125 9.12 -7.85 33.56
CA LYS A 125 10.49 -8.40 33.73
C LYS A 125 10.38 -9.91 33.96
N GLY A 126 10.14 -10.67 32.91
CA GLY A 126 10.29 -12.13 32.92
C GLY A 126 11.69 -12.53 32.44
N ASP A 127 12.20 -13.68 32.91
CA ASP A 127 13.45 -14.24 32.40
C ASP A 127 13.35 -14.58 30.90
N ALA A 128 14.49 -14.69 30.23
CA ALA A 128 14.67 -14.79 28.77
C ALA A 128 13.83 -15.89 28.04
N LEU A 129 13.16 -16.78 28.78
CA LEU A 129 12.34 -17.86 28.25
C LEU A 129 10.81 -17.65 28.45
N THR A 130 10.39 -16.70 29.29
CA THR A 130 8.97 -16.36 29.51
C THR A 130 8.80 -14.86 29.75
N LEU A 131 8.67 -14.08 28.67
CA LEU A 131 8.12 -12.72 28.79
C LEU A 131 6.65 -12.83 29.19
N ASP A 132 6.30 -12.44 30.42
CA ASP A 132 4.90 -12.30 30.87
C ASP A 132 4.30 -11.08 30.16
N GLU A 133 3.78 -11.32 28.95
CA GLU A 133 3.14 -10.32 28.10
C GLU A 133 1.63 -10.31 28.36
N LYS A 134 1.13 -9.21 28.94
CA LYS A 134 -0.30 -9.01 29.22
C LYS A 134 -0.87 -7.88 28.36
N TRP A 135 -2.08 -8.09 27.86
CA TRP A 135 -2.80 -7.15 27.00
C TRP A 135 -4.10 -6.71 27.67
N PHE A 136 -4.35 -5.40 27.68
CA PHE A 136 -5.53 -4.80 28.30
C PHE A 136 -6.23 -3.86 27.31
N ALA A 137 -7.56 -4.00 27.21
CA ALA A 137 -8.40 -2.99 26.59
C ALA A 137 -8.59 -1.83 27.56
N LEU A 138 -8.34 -0.60 27.11
CA LEU A 138 -8.51 0.59 27.92
C LEU A 138 -9.97 1.04 27.90
N ASP A 139 -10.51 1.40 29.06
CA ASP A 139 -11.79 2.09 29.16
C ASP A 139 -11.69 3.55 28.69
N ALA A 140 -12.83 4.25 28.63
CA ALA A 140 -12.90 5.61 28.11
C ALA A 140 -12.10 6.62 28.95
N ASP A 141 -12.08 6.46 30.27
CA ASP A 141 -11.41 7.38 31.21
C ASP A 141 -9.88 7.19 31.18
N ALA A 142 -9.43 5.94 31.12
CA ALA A 142 -8.03 5.59 30.96
C ALA A 142 -7.51 6.04 29.60
N LYS A 143 -8.33 5.95 28.54
CA LYS A 143 -8.01 6.43 27.21
C LYS A 143 -7.81 7.95 27.18
N GLU A 144 -8.72 8.73 27.77
CA GLU A 144 -8.58 10.19 27.85
C GLU A 144 -7.30 10.59 28.59
N THR A 145 -7.01 9.91 29.69
CA THR A 145 -5.81 10.16 30.50
C THR A 145 -4.52 9.91 29.71
N ILE A 146 -4.46 8.81 28.95
CA ILE A 146 -3.30 8.47 28.10
C ILE A 146 -3.18 9.44 26.93
N GLU A 147 -4.28 9.80 26.26
CA GLU A 147 -4.26 10.78 25.17
C GLU A 147 -3.79 12.16 25.65
N LYS A 148 -4.22 12.59 26.84
CA LYS A 148 -3.75 13.83 27.49
C LYS A 148 -2.26 13.75 27.84
N HIS A 149 -1.79 12.61 28.35
CA HIS A 149 -0.37 12.39 28.67
C HIS A 149 0.50 12.43 27.41
N ILE A 150 0.10 11.72 26.35
CA ILE A 150 0.79 11.72 25.06
C ILE A 150 0.81 13.13 24.44
N SER A 151 -0.31 13.85 24.51
CA SER A 151 -0.41 15.23 24.01
C SER A 151 0.52 16.18 24.78
N SER A 152 0.61 16.03 26.11
CA SER A 152 1.55 16.79 26.95
C SER A 152 3.01 16.51 26.58
N LEU A 153 3.37 15.25 26.32
CA LEU A 153 4.73 14.87 25.90
C LEU A 153 5.08 15.42 24.52
N ARG A 154 4.15 15.40 23.56
CA ARG A 154 4.34 15.95 22.22
C ARG A 154 4.44 17.48 22.24
N GLY A 155 3.65 18.15 23.08
CA GLY A 155 3.72 19.60 23.28
C GLY A 155 5.02 20.09 23.92
N LYS A 156 5.65 19.27 24.79
CA LYS A 156 6.95 19.58 25.38
C LYS A 156 8.12 19.52 24.38
N LYS A 157 7.99 18.75 23.29
CA LYS A 157 9.02 18.67 22.23
C LYS A 157 9.08 19.92 21.34
N LEU A 158 8.06 20.78 21.38
CA LEU A 158 7.96 22.00 20.57
C LEU A 158 8.46 23.28 21.27
N ARG A 159 8.89 23.20 22.54
CA ARG A 159 9.60 24.30 23.19
C ARG A 159 11.09 23.95 23.27
N VAL A 160 11.80 24.29 22.20
CA VAL A 160 13.26 24.49 22.21
C VAL A 160 13.50 25.98 22.36
#